data_AF-A0A2H6NJR4-F1
#
_entry.id   AF-A0A2H6NJR4-F1
#
_cell.length_a   1.000
_cell.length_b   1.000
_cell.length_c   1.000
_cell.angle_alpha   90.00
_cell.angle_beta   90.00
_cell.angle_gamma   90.00
#
_symmetry.space_group_name_H-M   'P 1'
#
loop_
_entity.id
_entity.type
_entity.pdbx_description
1 polymer ?
#
loop_
_entity_poly.entity_id
_entity_poly.type
_entity_poly.pdbx_seq_one_letter_code
_entity_poly.pdbx_strand_id
1 'polypeptide(L)'
;LYILQDDFDRARYYVKNAMQVFMQNYSSIDSLLFNSRMIKLQSVQALTEIQDFINFMSKESNLTSRASLKRFLNIWTSRYPDTKMDPMNVWDDIITNRCFFLDKIQEKFSSTYLD
;
A
#
# COMPACT_ATOMS: atom_id res chain seq x y z
N LEU A 1 7.40 9.09 -2.59
CA LEU A 1 8.44 10.10 -2.25
C LEU A 1 8.84 10.07 -0.78
N TYR A 2 7.98 10.44 0.18
CA TYR A 2 8.38 10.47 1.60
C TYR A 2 8.81 9.12 2.18
N ILE A 3 8.25 8.01 1.68
CA ILE A 3 8.73 6.65 2.02
C ILE A 3 10.19 6.42 1.55
N LEU A 4 10.60 6.99 0.41
CA LEU A 4 11.99 6.88 -0.07
C LEU A 4 12.96 7.60 0.87
N GLN A 5 12.48 8.65 1.54
CA GLN A 5 13.24 9.49 2.47
C GLN A 5 13.14 8.98 3.91
N ASP A 6 12.49 7.83 4.15
CA ASP A 6 12.16 7.30 5.48
C ASP A 6 11.35 8.27 6.39
N ASP A 7 10.72 9.30 5.81
CA ASP A 7 9.85 10.24 6.53
C ASP A 7 8.42 9.67 6.62
N PHE A 8 8.24 8.74 7.56
CA PHE A 8 6.97 8.02 7.73
C PHE A 8 5.84 8.89 8.30
N ASP A 9 6.15 9.96 9.02
CA ASP A 9 5.13 10.88 9.55
C ASP A 9 4.47 11.68 8.42
N ARG A 10 5.28 12.25 7.52
CA ARG A 10 4.73 12.91 6.32
C ARG A 10 4.05 11.90 5.41
N ALA A 11 4.66 10.73 5.18
CA ALA A 11 4.02 9.69 4.38
C ALA A 11 2.63 9.33 4.91
N ARG A 12 2.49 9.19 6.25
CA ARG A 12 1.21 8.92 6.92
C ARG A 12 0.20 10.04 6.72
N TYR A 13 0.63 11.30 6.81
CA TYR A 13 -0.24 12.45 6.56
C TYR A 13 -0.76 12.43 5.12
N TYR A 14 0.12 12.25 4.13
CA TYR A 14 -0.28 12.28 2.72
C TYR A 14 -1.14 11.09 2.30
N VAL A 15 -0.90 9.87 2.80
CA VAL A 15 -1.76 8.73 2.48
C VAL A 15 -3.16 8.91 3.08
N LYS A 16 -3.27 9.46 4.30
CA LYS A 16 -4.57 9.79 4.91
C LYS A 16 -5.31 10.85 4.11
N ASN A 17 -4.62 11.91 3.70
CA ASN A 17 -5.20 12.94 2.83
C ASN A 17 -5.64 12.36 1.49
N ALA A 18 -4.82 11.50 0.86
CA ALA A 18 -5.16 10.83 -0.39
C ALA A 18 -6.41 9.95 -0.26
N MET A 19 -6.57 9.26 0.87
CA MET A 19 -7.79 8.48 1.16
C MET A 19 -9.02 9.38 1.31
N GLN A 20 -8.90 10.53 1.98
CA GLN A 20 -10.00 11.50 2.09
C GLN A 20 -10.39 12.06 0.71
N VAL A 21 -9.41 12.43 -0.10
CA VAL A 21 -9.61 12.88 -1.49
C VAL A 21 -10.24 11.78 -2.35
N PHE A 22 -9.84 10.52 -2.15
CA PHE A 22 -10.49 9.37 -2.80
C PHE A 22 -11.96 9.28 -2.41
N MET A 23 -12.29 9.34 -1.11
CA MET A 23 -13.67 9.26 -0.61
C MET A 23 -14.54 10.40 -1.16
N GLN A 24 -14.04 11.64 -1.12
CA GLN A 24 -14.75 12.80 -1.67
C GLN A 24 -15.02 12.62 -3.16
N ASN A 25 -13.98 12.32 -3.94
CA ASN A 25 -14.12 12.11 -5.38
C ASN A 25 -15.09 10.97 -5.69
N TYR A 26 -14.93 9.81 -5.04
CA TYR A 26 -15.78 8.65 -5.28
C TYR A 26 -17.25 8.93 -4.93
N SER A 27 -17.51 9.64 -3.83
CA SER A 27 -18.86 10.00 -3.40
C SER A 27 -19.56 10.97 -4.35
N SER A 28 -18.79 11.75 -5.12
CA SER A 28 -19.31 12.71 -6.11
C SER A 28 -19.65 12.08 -7.46
N ILE A 29 -19.23 10.83 -7.71
CA ILE A 29 -19.53 10.14 -8.98
C ILE A 29 -20.99 9.67 -8.96
N ASP A 30 -21.72 10.02 -10.01
CA ASP A 30 -23.10 9.55 -10.21
C ASP A 30 -23.17 8.00 -10.16
N SER A 31 -24.18 7.48 -9.48
CA SER A 31 -24.33 6.06 -9.21
C SER A 31 -24.50 5.21 -10.47
N LEU A 32 -25.00 5.79 -11.56
CA LEU A 32 -25.20 5.16 -12.87
C LEU A 32 -23.91 5.12 -13.71
N LEU A 33 -22.89 5.92 -13.37
CA LEU A 33 -21.60 5.94 -14.05
C LEU A 33 -20.69 4.80 -13.56
N PHE A 34 -21.13 3.56 -13.79
CA PHE A 34 -20.46 2.34 -13.31
C PHE A 34 -18.96 2.29 -13.63
N ASN A 35 -18.58 2.57 -14.88
CA ASN A 35 -17.19 2.52 -15.32
C ASN A 35 -16.32 3.56 -14.57
N SER A 36 -16.81 4.78 -14.39
CA SER A 36 -16.09 5.82 -13.64
C SER A 36 -15.89 5.43 -12.17
N ARG A 37 -16.91 4.82 -11.55
CA ARG A 37 -16.81 4.29 -10.19
C ARG A 37 -15.80 3.15 -10.10
N MET A 38 -15.85 2.22 -11.05
CA MET A 38 -14.94 1.08 -11.11
C MET A 38 -13.48 1.51 -11.25
N ILE A 39 -13.17 2.39 -12.22
CA ILE A 39 -11.82 2.93 -12.44
C ILE A 39 -11.30 3.60 -11.17
N LYS A 40 -12.15 4.37 -10.48
CA LYS A 40 -11.74 5.02 -9.23
C LYS A 40 -11.44 3.98 -8.15
N LEU A 41 -12.33 3.00 -7.96
CA LEU A 41 -12.19 1.93 -6.97
C LEU A 41 -10.90 1.14 -7.12
N GLN A 42 -10.45 0.86 -8.34
CA GLN A 42 -9.21 0.09 -8.58
C GLN A 42 -7.98 0.69 -7.90
N SER A 43 -7.92 2.02 -7.76
CA SER A 43 -6.81 2.70 -7.07
C SER A 43 -6.80 2.52 -5.54
N VAL A 44 -7.91 2.06 -4.94
CA VAL A 44 -8.05 2.00 -3.47
C VAL A 44 -7.11 0.96 -2.84
N GLN A 45 -6.81 -0.12 -3.57
CA GLN A 45 -5.93 -1.16 -3.08
C GLN A 45 -4.52 -0.61 -2.87
N ALA A 46 -3.97 0.12 -3.84
CA ALA A 46 -2.66 0.75 -3.72
C ALA A 46 -2.60 1.73 -2.53
N LEU A 47 -3.63 2.57 -2.34
CA LEU A 47 -3.72 3.48 -1.19
C LEU A 47 -3.74 2.74 0.16
N THR A 48 -4.47 1.62 0.22
CA THR A 48 -4.59 0.80 1.43
C THR A 48 -3.27 0.09 1.72
N GLU A 49 -2.58 -0.43 0.70
CA GLU A 49 -1.28 -1.09 0.87
C GLU A 49 -0.18 -0.12 1.30
N ILE A 50 -0.17 1.12 0.80
CA ILE A 50 0.71 2.20 1.31
C ILE A 50 0.43 2.43 2.80
N GLN A 51 -0.84 2.53 3.20
CA GLN A 51 -1.22 2.76 4.60
C GLN A 51 -0.83 1.58 5.50
N ASP A 52 -1.07 0.34 5.05
CA ASP A 52 -0.69 -0.90 5.73
C ASP A 52 0.82 -0.99 5.91
N PHE A 53 1.59 -0.67 4.86
CA PHE A 53 3.06 -0.63 4.90
C PHE A 53 3.57 0.40 5.90
N ILE A 54 3.10 1.66 5.85
CA ILE A 54 3.52 2.70 6.80
C ILE A 54 3.21 2.27 8.24
N ASN A 55 2.04 1.67 8.48
CA ASN A 55 1.66 1.17 9.79
C ASN A 55 2.53 0.00 10.26
N PHE A 56 2.95 -0.87 9.33
CA PHE A 56 3.89 -1.96 9.60
C PHE A 56 5.26 -1.42 10.01
N MET A 57 5.82 -0.50 9.21
CA MET A 57 7.16 0.09 9.41
C MET A 57 7.26 0.96 10.66
N SER A 58 6.15 1.57 11.10
CA SER A 58 6.14 2.46 12.26
C SER A 58 6.19 1.74 13.61
N LYS A 59 6.14 0.40 13.63
CA LYS A 59 6.20 -0.39 14.87
C LYS A 59 7.48 -1.21 14.87
N GLU A 60 8.44 -0.85 15.70
CA GLU A 60 9.72 -1.57 15.81
C GLU A 60 9.54 -3.06 16.11
N SER A 61 8.55 -3.42 16.92
CA SER A 61 8.21 -4.82 17.23
C SER A 61 7.80 -5.65 16.01
N ASN A 62 7.37 -5.02 14.92
CA ASN A 62 7.12 -5.73 13.66
C ASN A 62 8.41 -6.06 12.92
N LEU A 63 9.42 -5.21 13.02
CA LEU A 63 10.72 -5.34 12.34
C LEU A 63 11.63 -6.37 13.01
N THR A 64 11.37 -6.71 14.27
CA THR A 64 12.11 -7.76 14.99
C THR A 64 11.41 -9.13 14.94
N SER A 65 10.17 -9.19 14.45
CA SER A 65 9.35 -10.41 14.45
C SER A 65 9.11 -10.97 13.06
N ARG A 66 9.73 -12.12 12.76
CA ARG A 66 9.47 -12.89 11.52
C ARG A 66 8.00 -13.30 11.39
N ALA A 67 7.31 -13.53 12.49
CA ALA A 67 5.88 -13.87 12.48
C ALA A 67 5.01 -12.69 12.01
N SER A 68 5.33 -11.47 12.46
CA SER A 68 4.66 -10.24 12.02
C SER A 68 4.88 -10.01 10.53
N LEU A 69 6.12 -10.16 10.04
CA LEU A 69 6.43 -10.07 8.61
C LEU A 69 5.68 -11.14 7.80
N LYS A 70 5.70 -12.41 8.23
CA LYS A 70 4.97 -13.49 7.54
C LYS A 70 3.48 -13.20 7.44
N ARG A 71 2.85 -12.70 8.51
CA ARG A 71 1.44 -12.31 8.49
C ARG A 71 1.17 -11.17 7.50
N PHE A 72 2.04 -10.16 7.48
CA PHE A 72 1.95 -9.04 6.54
C PHE A 72 2.05 -9.50 5.08
N LEU A 73 3.04 -10.33 4.75
CA LEU A 73 3.20 -10.89 3.41
C LEU A 73 2.03 -11.77 2.99
N ASN A 74 1.51 -12.60 3.90
CA ASN A 74 0.34 -13.45 3.62
C ASN A 74 -0.88 -12.63 3.18
N ILE A 75 -1.07 -11.43 3.75
CA ILE A 75 -2.17 -10.53 3.39
C ILE A 75 -2.00 -10.00 1.96
N TRP A 76 -0.78 -9.69 1.54
CA TRP A 76 -0.52 -9.25 0.15
C TRP A 76 -0.69 -10.39 -0.84
N THR A 77 -0.17 -11.57 -0.52
CA THR A 77 -0.29 -12.74 -1.40
C THR A 77 -1.72 -13.25 -1.52
N SER A 78 -2.60 -12.96 -0.56
CA SER A 78 -4.02 -13.34 -0.63
C SER A 78 -4.92 -12.31 -1.32
N ARG A 79 -4.39 -11.12 -1.63
CA ARG A 79 -5.14 -10.00 -2.25
C ARG A 79 -4.43 -9.52 -3.52
N TYR A 80 -4.33 -10.38 -4.52
CA TYR A 80 -3.91 -9.92 -5.85
C TYR A 80 -5.06 -9.22 -6.57
N PRO A 81 -4.78 -8.31 -7.53
CA PRO A 81 -5.80 -7.81 -8.44
C PRO A 81 -6.48 -8.96 -9.17
N ASP A 82 -7.71 -8.74 -9.62
CA ASP A 82 -8.43 -9.76 -10.39
C ASP A 82 -7.84 -9.87 -11.80
N THR A 83 -7.41 -11.09 -12.16
CA THR A 83 -6.75 -11.38 -13.45
C THR A 83 -7.59 -11.11 -14.69
N LYS A 84 -8.92 -10.98 -14.56
CA LYS A 84 -9.85 -10.74 -15.68
C LYS A 84 -10.43 -9.33 -15.66
N MET A 85 -10.69 -8.80 -14.47
CA MET A 85 -11.39 -7.53 -14.29
C MET A 85 -10.43 -6.33 -14.18
N ASP A 86 -9.24 -6.52 -13.62
CA ASP A 86 -8.30 -5.42 -13.39
C ASP A 86 -7.31 -5.28 -14.56
N PRO A 87 -7.17 -4.06 -15.13
CA PRO A 87 -6.27 -3.82 -16.24
C PRO A 87 -4.80 -3.86 -15.81
N MET A 88 -3.90 -4.04 -16.79
CA MET A 88 -2.46 -4.20 -16.53
C MET A 88 -1.80 -3.04 -15.78
N ASN A 89 -2.32 -1.81 -15.90
CA ASN A 89 -1.78 -0.67 -15.14
C ASN A 89 -2.05 -0.81 -13.63
N VAL A 90 -3.18 -1.40 -13.23
CA VAL A 90 -3.48 -1.67 -11.81
C VAL A 90 -2.53 -2.74 -11.27
N TRP A 91 -2.25 -3.76 -12.07
CA TRP A 91 -1.24 -4.76 -11.76
C TRP A 91 0.15 -4.15 -11.60
N ASP A 92 0.58 -3.33 -12.56
CA ASP A 92 1.88 -2.67 -12.54
C ASP A 92 2.04 -1.77 -11.30
N ASP A 93 1.03 -0.96 -11.00
CA ASP A 93 1.01 -0.09 -9.81
C ASP A 93 1.16 -0.91 -8.51
N ILE A 94 0.43 -2.02 -8.37
CA ILE A 94 0.43 -2.81 -7.13
C ILE A 94 1.73 -3.61 -6.99
N ILE A 95 2.18 -4.28 -8.05
CA ILE A 95 3.38 -5.12 -7.99
C ILE A 95 4.63 -4.25 -7.81
N THR A 96 4.74 -3.14 -8.54
CA THR A 96 5.88 -2.21 -8.40
C THR A 96 5.95 -1.63 -6.99
N ASN A 97 4.81 -1.21 -6.41
CA ASN A 97 4.78 -0.72 -5.03
C ASN A 97 5.18 -1.81 -4.02
N ARG A 98 4.69 -3.05 -4.19
CA ARG A 98 5.06 -4.17 -3.31
C ARG A 98 6.55 -4.49 -3.37
N CYS A 99 7.13 -4.56 -4.56
CA CYS A 99 8.58 -4.76 -4.72
C CYS A 99 9.36 -3.66 -3.99
N PHE A 100 8.99 -2.40 -4.23
CA PHE A 100 9.61 -1.26 -3.54
C PHE A 100 9.48 -1.35 -2.01
N PHE A 101 8.32 -1.74 -1.49
CA PHE A 101 8.13 -1.92 -0.05
C PHE A 101 8.93 -3.09 0.52
N LEU A 102 9.08 -4.19 -0.21
CA LEU A 102 9.89 -5.33 0.18
C LEU A 102 11.37 -4.95 0.28
N ASP A 103 11.88 -4.17 -0.68
CA ASP A 103 13.24 -3.64 -0.64
C ASP A 103 13.44 -2.79 0.61
N LYS A 104 12.48 -1.91 0.93
CA LYS A 104 12.52 -1.07 2.15
C LYS A 104 12.45 -1.87 3.45
N ILE A 105 11.65 -2.94 3.48
CA ILE A 105 11.62 -3.84 4.63
C ILE A 105 12.99 -4.52 4.77
N GLN A 106 13.54 -5.06 3.67
CA GLN A 106 14.82 -5.74 3.67
C GLN A 106 15.96 -4.84 4.17
N GLU A 107 16.03 -3.58 3.73
CA GLU A 107 17.00 -2.59 4.22
C GLU A 107 17.00 -2.49 5.76
N LYS A 108 15.82 -2.41 6.38
CA LYS A 108 15.70 -2.32 7.85
C LYS A 108 16.06 -3.62 8.56
N PHE A 109 15.65 -4.77 8.02
CA PHE A 109 16.01 -6.05 8.62
C PHE A 109 17.51 -6.32 8.55
N SER A 110 18.17 -5.99 7.43
CA SER A 110 19.63 -6.14 7.29
C SER A 110 20.42 -5.24 8.26
N SER A 111 19.93 -4.02 8.55
CA SER A 111 20.57 -3.16 9.55
C SER A 111 20.49 -3.72 10.98
N THR A 112 19.41 -4.44 11.33
CA THR A 112 19.25 -5.00 12.68
C THR A 112 20.16 -6.21 12.97
N TYR A 113 20.74 -6.85 11.95
CA TYR A 113 21.68 -7.97 12.12
C TYR A 113 23.16 -7.53 12.18
N LEU A 114 23.43 -6.23 12.09
CA LEU A 114 24.78 -5.65 12.14
C LEU A 114 25.09 -4.91 13.45
N ASP A 115 24.15 -4.88 14.39
CA ASP A 115 24.33 -4.48 15.80
C ASP A 115 24.18 -5.71 16.72
#